data_AF-U2TQS7-F1
#
_entry.id   AF-U2TQS7-F1
#
_cell.length_a   1.000
_cell.length_b   1.000
_cell.length_c   1.000
_cell.angle_alpha   90.00
_cell.angle_beta   90.00
_cell.angle_gamma   90.00
#
_symmetry.space_group_name_H-M   'P 1'
#
loop_
_entity.id
_entity.type
_entity.pdbx_description
1 polymer ?
#
loop_
_entity_poly.entity_id
_entity_poly.type
_entity_poly.pdbx_seq_one_letter_code
_entity_poly.pdbx_strand_id
1 'polypeptide(L)'
;MTRRGRILVALAAVALAAYAALGAAATVHHERSIRNVFDEMALEGPMTKPQLPFPWIRGTMGFPPDFRWEPGTGDKWVPEPEVRSETFAYAGDLGRPWDGMECPHATFPVSGAFVSVRSDGIVTGGCNTEDGMTEGGLAFTARFYWSYDPATRTLSWEQYLTTYEPDKIDRSKSSEYNGQFYHSLAREEWLAATGVDGARLDAWADRALGLGIRGWLSQNAGRTRFSAADLGDFNLAEDNRERLQAFLDSLGDEGPEQ
;
A
#
# COMPACT_ATOMS: atom_id res chain seq x y z
N MET A 1 -25.70 -52.10 -20.82
CA MET A 1 -24.40 -51.45 -20.49
C MET A 1 -23.29 -52.49 -20.54
N THR A 2 -22.28 -52.29 -21.38
CA THR A 2 -21.13 -53.20 -21.51
C THR A 2 -20.12 -52.97 -20.37
N ARG A 3 -19.30 -53.99 -20.05
CA ARG A 3 -18.26 -53.92 -19.00
C ARG A 3 -17.30 -52.72 -19.19
N ARG A 4 -17.01 -52.35 -20.44
CA ARG A 4 -16.24 -51.16 -20.82
C ARG A 4 -16.94 -49.84 -20.47
N GLY A 5 -18.25 -49.74 -20.66
CA GLY A 5 -19.02 -48.55 -20.29
C GLY A 5 -19.03 -48.29 -18.78
N ARG A 6 -19.10 -49.35 -17.96
CA ARG A 6 -19.01 -49.22 -16.48
C ARG A 6 -17.62 -48.77 -16.01
N ILE A 7 -16.55 -49.23 -16.68
CA ILE A 7 -15.17 -48.83 -16.37
C ILE A 7 -14.95 -47.35 -16.70
N LEU A 8 -15.43 -46.88 -17.86
CA LEU A 8 -15.33 -45.45 -18.23
C LEU A 8 -16.09 -44.54 -17.27
N VAL A 9 -17.30 -44.93 -16.85
CA VAL A 9 -18.08 -44.17 -15.85
C VAL A 9 -17.38 -44.14 -14.50
N ALA A 10 -16.80 -45.25 -14.05
CA ALA A 10 -16.04 -45.30 -12.81
C ALA A 10 -14.79 -44.42 -12.86
N LEU A 11 -14.04 -44.43 -13.98
CA LEU A 11 -12.87 -43.56 -14.16
C LEU A 11 -13.27 -42.08 -14.19
N ALA A 12 -14.37 -41.73 -14.87
CA ALA A 12 -14.88 -40.36 -14.88
C ALA A 12 -15.33 -39.91 -13.48
N ALA A 13 -16.00 -40.77 -12.72
CA ALA A 13 -16.40 -40.47 -11.33
C ALA A 13 -15.18 -40.27 -10.42
N VAL A 14 -14.14 -41.10 -10.54
CA VAL A 14 -12.89 -40.95 -9.80
C VAL A 14 -12.17 -39.66 -10.17
N ALA A 15 -12.11 -39.32 -11.47
CA ALA A 15 -11.50 -38.07 -11.92
C ALA A 15 -12.25 -36.84 -11.37
N LEU A 16 -13.58 -36.85 -11.39
CA LEU A 16 -14.41 -35.78 -10.82
C LEU A 16 -14.23 -35.67 -9.30
N ALA A 17 -14.18 -36.80 -8.59
CA ALA A 17 -13.95 -36.81 -7.14
C ALA A 17 -12.55 -36.27 -6.77
N ALA A 18 -11.52 -36.68 -7.51
CA ALA A 18 -10.16 -36.15 -7.35
C ALA A 18 -10.11 -34.64 -7.62
N TYR A 19 -10.81 -34.19 -8.65
CA TYR A 19 -10.90 -32.78 -9.00
C TYR A 19 -11.58 -31.94 -7.90
N ALA A 20 -12.70 -32.43 -7.38
CA ALA A 20 -13.41 -31.79 -6.28
C ALA A 20 -12.57 -31.75 -4.99
N ALA A 21 -11.84 -32.84 -4.70
CA ALA A 21 -10.94 -32.90 -3.54
C ALA A 21 -9.77 -31.92 -3.67
N LEU A 22 -9.16 -31.80 -4.85
CA LEU A 22 -8.12 -30.81 -5.12
C LEU A 22 -8.65 -29.38 -4.98
N GLY A 23 -9.86 -29.12 -5.48
CA GLY A 23 -10.52 -27.83 -5.30
C GLY A 23 -10.77 -27.49 -3.84
N ALA A 24 -11.33 -28.42 -3.06
CA ALA A 24 -11.57 -28.23 -1.65
C ALA A 24 -10.25 -28.00 -0.87
N ALA A 25 -9.20 -28.77 -1.18
CA ALA A 25 -7.89 -28.59 -0.57
C ALA A 25 -7.27 -27.22 -0.91
N ALA A 26 -7.38 -26.78 -2.16
CA ALA A 26 -6.91 -25.47 -2.59
C ALA A 26 -7.67 -24.34 -1.90
N THR A 27 -8.99 -24.44 -1.77
CA THR A 27 -9.80 -23.46 -1.03
C THR A 27 -9.40 -23.41 0.45
N VAL A 28 -9.28 -24.57 1.11
CA VAL A 28 -8.85 -24.60 2.52
C VAL A 28 -7.45 -24.02 2.71
N HIS A 29 -6.55 -24.29 1.77
CA HIS A 29 -5.20 -23.71 1.80
C HIS A 29 -5.24 -22.19 1.63
N HIS A 30 -6.01 -21.70 0.66
CA HIS A 30 -6.21 -20.27 0.39
C HIS A 30 -6.78 -19.53 1.62
N GLU A 31 -7.88 -20.04 2.18
CA GLU A 31 -8.47 -19.46 3.40
C GLU A 31 -7.49 -19.45 4.58
N ARG A 32 -6.66 -20.49 4.72
CA ARG A 32 -5.64 -20.55 5.79
C ARG A 32 -4.43 -19.65 5.54
N SER A 33 -4.19 -19.22 4.30
CA SER A 33 -3.12 -18.28 3.99
C SER A 33 -3.48 -16.84 4.30
N ILE A 34 -4.77 -16.49 4.34
CA ILE A 34 -5.24 -15.15 4.69
C ILE A 34 -5.35 -15.03 6.20
N ARG A 35 -4.42 -14.32 6.85
CA ARG A 35 -4.41 -14.13 8.31
C ARG A 35 -4.67 -12.70 8.75
N ASN A 36 -4.45 -11.75 7.86
CA ASN A 36 -4.64 -10.34 8.09
C ASN A 36 -5.10 -9.63 6.81
N VAL A 37 -5.48 -8.37 6.94
CA VAL A 37 -5.98 -7.54 5.83
C VAL A 37 -4.97 -7.42 4.68
N PHE A 38 -3.67 -7.45 4.95
CA PHE A 38 -2.65 -7.31 3.94
C PHE A 38 -2.48 -8.61 3.12
N ASP A 39 -2.56 -9.77 3.76
CA ASP A 39 -2.67 -11.06 3.05
C ASP A 39 -3.91 -11.07 2.13
N GLU A 40 -5.04 -10.52 2.60
CA GLU A 40 -6.26 -10.41 1.80
C GLU A 40 -6.09 -9.48 0.59
N MET A 41 -5.45 -8.31 0.77
CA MET A 41 -5.11 -7.42 -0.34
C MET A 41 -4.21 -8.11 -1.37
N ALA A 42 -3.22 -8.87 -0.92
CA ALA A 42 -2.27 -9.58 -1.77
C ALA A 42 -2.90 -10.77 -2.52
N LEU A 43 -3.76 -11.54 -1.84
CA LEU A 43 -4.28 -12.81 -2.34
C LEU A 43 -5.67 -12.70 -2.98
N GLU A 44 -6.46 -11.68 -2.66
CA GLU A 44 -7.83 -11.49 -3.19
C GLU A 44 -8.02 -10.15 -3.92
N GLY A 45 -7.00 -9.30 -3.97
CA GLY A 45 -7.02 -8.02 -4.66
C GLY A 45 -6.82 -8.06 -6.17
N PRO A 46 -6.69 -6.89 -6.80
CA PRO A 46 -6.63 -6.76 -8.26
C PRO A 46 -5.47 -7.52 -8.93
N MET A 47 -4.39 -7.79 -8.19
CA MET A 47 -3.22 -8.52 -8.67
C MET A 47 -3.35 -10.04 -8.64
N THR A 48 -4.43 -10.58 -8.06
CA THR A 48 -4.66 -12.02 -7.97
C THR A 48 -4.85 -12.62 -9.36
N LYS A 49 -3.88 -13.42 -9.79
CA LYS A 49 -3.98 -14.20 -11.03
C LYS A 49 -5.00 -15.33 -10.85
N PRO A 50 -5.78 -15.66 -11.90
CA PRO A 50 -6.64 -16.84 -11.87
C PRO A 50 -5.77 -18.09 -11.64
N GLN A 51 -5.89 -18.72 -10.48
CA GLN A 51 -5.29 -20.03 -10.24
C GLN A 51 -6.37 -21.09 -10.35
N LEU A 52 -6.24 -21.97 -11.37
CA LEU A 52 -7.15 -23.09 -11.65
C LEU A 52 -8.59 -22.62 -12.01
N PRO A 53 -9.48 -23.44 -12.60
CA PRO A 53 -10.81 -23.00 -13.00
C PRO A 53 -11.78 -23.04 -11.81
N PHE A 54 -11.37 -22.45 -10.68
CA PHE A 54 -12.23 -22.24 -9.52
C PHE A 54 -12.72 -20.79 -9.55
N PRO A 55 -13.91 -20.53 -10.11
CA PRO A 55 -14.35 -19.18 -10.48
C PRO A 55 -14.69 -18.26 -9.30
N TRP A 56 -14.61 -18.75 -8.06
CA TRP A 56 -14.87 -17.99 -6.83
C TRP A 56 -13.61 -17.38 -6.18
N ILE A 57 -12.40 -17.65 -6.71
CA ILE A 57 -11.16 -16.96 -6.32
C ILE A 57 -10.76 -15.99 -7.45
N ARG A 58 -11.65 -15.05 -7.77
CA ARG A 58 -11.30 -13.93 -8.64
C ARG A 58 -11.02 -12.71 -7.78
N GLY A 59 -10.07 -11.87 -8.24
CA GLY A 59 -9.83 -10.50 -7.80
C GLY A 59 -11.03 -9.59 -7.99
N THR A 60 -12.14 -9.92 -7.33
CA THR A 60 -13.36 -9.12 -7.24
C THR A 60 -13.28 -8.17 -6.06
N MET A 61 -12.30 -8.34 -5.15
CA MET A 61 -11.99 -7.29 -4.17
C MET A 61 -11.11 -6.23 -4.82
N GLY A 62 -11.29 -5.00 -4.40
CA GLY A 62 -10.55 -3.87 -4.95
C GLY A 62 -10.53 -2.70 -3.99
N PHE A 63 -9.71 -1.72 -4.35
CA PHE A 63 -9.67 -0.42 -3.69
C PHE A 63 -10.89 0.43 -4.10
N PRO A 64 -11.27 1.41 -3.28
CA PRO A 64 -12.39 2.31 -3.60
C PRO A 64 -12.12 3.10 -4.89
N PRO A 65 -13.16 3.62 -5.58
CA PRO A 65 -13.01 4.33 -6.85
C PRO A 65 -12.08 5.56 -6.83
N ASP A 66 -11.89 6.16 -5.65
CA ASP A 66 -10.97 7.29 -5.46
C ASP A 66 -9.50 6.86 -5.53
N PHE A 67 -9.21 5.57 -5.38
CA PHE A 67 -7.91 4.97 -5.62
C PHE A 67 -7.83 4.49 -7.06
N ARG A 68 -7.30 5.34 -7.93
CA ARG A 68 -7.21 5.08 -9.36
C ARG A 68 -5.99 4.24 -9.66
N TRP A 69 -6.18 3.24 -10.50
CA TRP A 69 -5.08 2.45 -11.02
C TRP A 69 -4.12 3.34 -11.81
N GLU A 70 -2.86 3.34 -11.38
CA GLU A 70 -1.75 3.88 -12.12
C GLU A 70 -0.93 2.70 -12.65
N PRO A 71 -0.84 2.52 -13.98
CA PRO A 71 0.06 1.52 -14.53
C PRO A 71 1.45 1.84 -13.99
N GLY A 72 2.02 0.88 -13.25
CA GLY A 72 3.33 1.07 -12.63
C GLY A 72 4.29 1.64 -13.66
N THR A 73 4.97 2.73 -13.32
CA THR A 73 6.11 3.23 -14.08
C THR A 73 7.23 2.22 -13.91
N GLY A 74 7.11 1.08 -14.59
CA GLY A 74 8.24 0.22 -14.87
C GLY A 74 9.29 1.13 -15.49
N ASP A 75 10.39 1.28 -14.77
CA ASP A 75 11.55 1.97 -15.29
C ASP A 75 11.81 1.36 -16.67
N LYS A 76 11.64 2.15 -17.72
CA LYS A 76 11.64 1.71 -19.14
C LYS A 76 12.96 1.02 -19.58
N TRP A 77 13.91 0.91 -18.65
CA TRP A 77 15.24 0.35 -18.78
C TRP A 77 15.45 -0.94 -17.97
N VAL A 78 14.46 -1.38 -17.19
CA VAL A 78 14.50 -2.71 -16.55
C VAL A 78 13.88 -3.72 -17.52
N PRO A 79 14.68 -4.64 -18.11
CA PRO A 79 14.13 -5.67 -18.95
C PRO A 79 13.21 -6.57 -18.12
N GLU A 80 11.97 -6.79 -18.58
CA GLU A 80 11.07 -7.79 -18.00
C GLU A 80 11.74 -9.18 -17.98
N PRO A 81 11.44 -10.06 -17.01
CA PRO A 81 10.47 -9.93 -15.91
C PRO A 81 11.18 -10.02 -14.52
N GLU A 82 10.58 -9.65 -13.40
CA GLU A 82 10.10 -10.71 -12.49
C GLU A 82 9.07 -10.25 -11.45
N VAL A 83 9.09 -8.98 -11.02
CA VAL A 83 8.12 -8.45 -10.05
C VAL A 83 7.26 -7.39 -10.73
N ARG A 84 5.99 -7.74 -10.99
CA ARG A 84 4.99 -6.76 -11.41
C ARG A 84 4.34 -6.19 -10.16
N SER A 85 4.26 -4.86 -10.09
CA SER A 85 3.50 -4.15 -9.07
C SER A 85 2.35 -3.44 -9.75
N GLU A 86 1.23 -3.33 -9.04
CA GLU A 86 0.17 -2.41 -9.43
C GLU A 86 -0.11 -1.44 -8.30
N THR A 87 -0.13 -0.17 -8.68
CA THR A 87 -0.25 0.95 -7.77
C THR A 87 -1.61 1.60 -8.00
N PHE A 88 -2.27 1.90 -6.89
CA PHE A 88 -3.52 2.62 -6.86
C PHE A 88 -3.29 3.93 -6.11
N ALA A 89 -3.37 5.06 -6.81
CA ALA A 89 -3.14 6.38 -6.26
C ALA A 89 -4.47 7.05 -5.88
N TYR A 90 -4.51 7.68 -4.71
CA TYR A 90 -5.64 8.47 -4.28
C TYR A 90 -5.77 9.72 -5.14
N ALA A 91 -6.94 9.91 -5.74
CA ALA A 91 -7.23 10.99 -6.66
C ALA A 91 -7.93 12.19 -5.99
N GLY A 92 -8.27 12.09 -4.70
CA GLY A 92 -8.84 13.18 -3.93
C GLY A 92 -7.77 14.14 -3.39
N ASP A 93 -8.23 15.25 -2.81
CA ASP A 93 -7.35 16.22 -2.17
C ASP A 93 -7.07 15.80 -0.72
N LEU A 94 -5.79 15.60 -0.39
CA LEU A 94 -5.35 15.28 0.96
C LEU A 94 -5.12 16.52 1.83
N GLY A 95 -5.15 17.71 1.21
CA GLY A 95 -4.60 18.93 1.78
C GLY A 95 -3.11 18.78 2.11
N ARG A 96 -2.62 19.67 2.96
CA ARG A 96 -1.24 19.67 3.44
C ARG A 96 -1.16 19.81 4.97
N PRO A 97 -0.10 19.29 5.60
CA PRO A 97 0.07 19.39 7.05
C PRO A 97 0.58 20.76 7.54
N TRP A 98 0.72 21.75 6.65
CA TRP A 98 1.21 23.10 6.99
C TRP A 98 0.50 24.18 6.19
N ASP A 99 0.33 25.35 6.79
CA ASP A 99 -0.31 26.52 6.17
C ASP A 99 0.71 27.67 6.05
N GLY A 100 0.66 28.42 4.95
CA GLY A 100 1.52 29.60 4.75
C GLY A 100 2.98 29.29 4.44
N MET A 101 3.28 28.02 4.11
CA MET A 101 4.62 27.54 3.77
C MET A 101 4.69 27.09 2.30
N GLU A 102 3.97 27.78 1.40
CA GLU A 102 3.88 27.40 -0.02
C GLU A 102 5.25 27.47 -0.71
N CYS A 103 5.62 26.41 -1.43
CA CYS A 103 6.83 26.38 -2.24
C CYS A 103 6.52 26.77 -3.70
N PRO A 104 6.93 27.96 -4.17
CA PRO A 104 6.69 28.39 -5.56
C PRO A 104 7.45 27.54 -6.59
N HIS A 105 8.40 26.73 -6.12
CA HIS A 105 9.25 25.86 -6.92
C HIS A 105 9.10 24.40 -6.50
N ALA A 106 7.88 23.98 -6.12
CA ALA A 106 7.61 22.60 -5.73
C ALA A 106 8.04 21.60 -6.82
N THR A 107 8.77 20.58 -6.40
CA THR A 107 9.00 19.32 -7.11
C THR A 107 7.78 18.42 -6.96
N PHE A 108 7.18 18.37 -5.77
CA PHE A 108 5.89 17.74 -5.50
C PHE A 108 4.82 18.82 -5.31
N PRO A 109 4.11 19.22 -6.38
CA PRO A 109 3.16 20.34 -6.33
C PRO A 109 1.85 19.99 -5.61
N VAL A 110 1.63 18.72 -5.28
CA VAL A 110 0.46 18.24 -4.57
C VAL A 110 0.84 17.10 -3.64
N SER A 111 0.15 17.01 -2.51
CA SER A 111 0.17 15.84 -1.66
C SER A 111 -0.43 14.63 -2.38
N GLY A 112 0.10 13.44 -2.10
CA GLY A 112 -0.36 12.19 -2.69
C GLY A 112 -0.38 11.04 -1.68
N ALA A 113 -1.24 10.05 -1.94
CA ALA A 113 -1.26 8.78 -1.22
C ALA A 113 -1.50 7.64 -2.20
N PHE A 114 -0.97 6.46 -1.92
CA PHE A 114 -1.14 5.30 -2.77
C PHE A 114 -1.06 3.99 -1.98
N VAL A 115 -1.58 2.92 -2.59
CA VAL A 115 -1.32 1.54 -2.18
C VAL A 115 -0.76 0.79 -3.38
N SER A 116 0.29 0.01 -3.18
CA SER A 116 0.88 -0.85 -4.18
C SER A 116 0.81 -2.30 -3.73
N VAL A 117 0.40 -3.18 -4.64
CA VAL A 117 0.39 -4.64 -4.43
C VAL A 117 1.36 -5.26 -5.42
N ARG A 118 2.35 -5.98 -4.91
CA ARG A 118 3.37 -6.66 -5.72
C ARG A 118 2.99 -8.10 -5.98
N SER A 119 3.48 -8.66 -7.09
CA SER A 119 3.21 -10.05 -7.46
C SER A 119 3.82 -11.09 -6.51
N ASP A 120 4.78 -10.69 -5.68
CA ASP A 120 5.35 -11.49 -4.58
C ASP A 120 4.52 -11.41 -3.28
N GLY A 121 3.43 -10.64 -3.29
CA GLY A 121 2.50 -10.48 -2.17
C GLY A 121 2.86 -9.35 -1.20
N ILE A 122 3.97 -8.64 -1.42
CA ILE A 122 4.28 -7.44 -0.63
C ILE A 122 3.22 -6.37 -0.91
N VAL A 123 2.69 -5.79 0.16
CA VAL A 123 1.73 -4.68 0.08
C VAL A 123 2.35 -3.45 0.73
N THR A 124 2.34 -2.32 0.04
CA THR A 124 2.93 -1.08 0.53
C THR A 124 1.92 0.05 0.42
N GLY A 125 1.73 0.80 1.49
CA GLY A 125 1.07 2.10 1.46
C GLY A 125 2.10 3.20 1.52
N GLY A 126 1.91 4.26 0.74
CA GLY A 126 2.79 5.42 0.76
C GLY A 126 2.02 6.72 0.69
N CYS A 127 2.57 7.77 1.27
CA CYS A 127 2.11 9.13 1.05
C CYS A 127 3.29 10.10 0.98
N ASN A 128 3.07 11.21 0.28
CA ASN A 128 3.98 12.33 0.21
C ASN A 128 3.21 13.63 0.46
N THR A 129 3.83 14.56 1.16
CA THR A 129 3.32 15.93 1.22
C THR A 129 3.57 16.65 -0.10
N GLU A 130 2.82 17.72 -0.35
CA GLU A 130 3.29 18.83 -1.20
C GLU A 130 4.64 19.34 -0.66
N ASP A 131 5.47 19.98 -1.48
CA ASP A 131 6.68 20.65 -0.98
C ASP A 131 6.33 21.93 -0.20
N GLY A 132 6.94 22.08 0.97
CA GLY A 132 6.88 23.29 1.78
C GLY A 132 8.15 24.13 1.65
N MET A 133 8.07 25.40 2.02
CA MET A 133 9.22 26.29 2.10
C MET A 133 9.13 27.17 3.35
N THR A 134 10.23 27.21 4.10
CA THR A 134 10.38 28.11 5.25
C THR A 134 10.51 29.57 4.78
N GLU A 135 10.27 30.53 5.67
CA GLU A 135 10.49 31.96 5.38
C GLU A 135 11.94 32.25 4.93
N GLY A 136 12.91 31.46 5.42
CA GLY A 136 14.32 31.55 5.05
C GLY A 136 14.67 30.95 3.67
N GLY A 137 13.70 30.42 2.92
CA GLY A 137 13.90 29.85 1.59
C GLY A 137 14.38 28.40 1.57
N LEU A 138 14.48 27.73 2.73
CA LEU A 138 14.74 26.29 2.79
C LEU A 138 13.47 25.52 2.41
N ALA A 139 13.53 24.74 1.34
CA ALA A 139 12.42 23.88 0.93
C ALA A 139 12.50 22.51 1.60
N PHE A 140 11.35 21.86 1.77
CA PHE A 140 11.24 20.59 2.46
C PHE A 140 10.06 19.75 1.97
N THR A 141 10.14 18.45 2.21
CA THR A 141 9.09 17.48 1.89
C THR A 141 9.15 16.31 2.85
N ALA A 142 8.00 15.69 3.11
CA ALA A 142 7.88 14.52 3.97
C ALA A 142 7.19 13.38 3.22
N ARG A 143 7.76 12.18 3.32
CA ARG A 143 7.20 10.96 2.75
C ARG A 143 7.14 9.88 3.80
N PHE A 144 6.05 9.13 3.81
CA PHE A 144 5.80 8.08 4.79
C PHE A 144 5.34 6.82 4.08
N TYR A 145 5.77 5.67 4.59
CA TYR A 145 5.44 4.38 4.03
C TYR A 145 5.18 3.38 5.14
N TRP A 146 4.20 2.50 4.92
CA TRP A 146 4.16 1.22 5.59
C TRP A 146 4.35 0.11 4.55
N SER A 147 5.00 -0.97 4.94
CA SER A 147 5.22 -2.12 4.07
C SER A 147 4.95 -3.41 4.81
N TYR A 148 4.10 -4.26 4.24
CA TYR A 148 3.80 -5.59 4.76
C TYR A 148 4.55 -6.65 3.94
N ASP A 149 5.39 -7.42 4.62
CA ASP A 149 6.06 -8.58 4.06
C ASP A 149 5.30 -9.87 4.45
N PRO A 150 4.68 -10.59 3.50
CA PRO A 150 3.94 -11.83 3.79
C PRO A 150 4.84 -13.00 4.22
N ALA A 151 6.13 -12.99 3.88
CA ALA A 151 7.05 -14.07 4.24
C ALA A 151 7.33 -14.10 5.74
N THR A 152 7.47 -12.92 6.35
CA THR A 152 7.68 -12.74 7.79
C THR A 152 6.41 -12.33 8.54
N ARG A 153 5.35 -11.97 7.80
CA ARG A 153 4.12 -11.32 8.28
C ARG A 153 4.43 -10.10 9.11
N THR A 154 5.32 -9.24 8.62
CA THR A 154 5.78 -8.07 9.37
C THR A 154 5.33 -6.80 8.68
N LEU A 155 4.70 -5.91 9.42
CA LEU A 155 4.42 -4.54 9.01
C LEU A 155 5.58 -3.64 9.49
N SER A 156 6.22 -2.93 8.57
CA SER A 156 7.26 -1.95 8.84
C SER A 156 6.78 -0.53 8.54
N TRP A 157 7.45 0.46 9.14
CA TRP A 157 7.21 1.88 8.90
C TRP A 157 8.51 2.58 8.53
N GLU A 158 8.43 3.41 7.49
CA GLU A 158 9.53 4.23 7.01
C GLU A 158 9.06 5.67 6.85
N GLN A 159 9.97 6.60 7.13
CA GLN A 159 9.75 8.02 6.87
C GLN A 159 11.00 8.63 6.24
N TYR A 160 10.79 9.51 5.27
CA TYR A 160 11.82 10.25 4.60
C TYR A 160 11.51 11.74 4.70
N LEU A 161 12.28 12.42 5.53
CA LEU A 161 12.13 13.83 5.82
C LEU A 161 13.29 14.57 5.16
N THR A 162 12.98 15.31 4.11
CA THR A 162 13.98 15.88 3.22
C THR A 162 13.94 17.40 3.27
N THR A 163 15.10 18.03 3.27
CA THR A 163 15.27 19.47 3.03
C THR A 163 16.20 19.69 1.85
N TYR A 164 16.06 20.83 1.17
CA TYR A 164 16.93 21.23 0.07
C TYR A 164 16.85 22.74 -0.14
N GLU A 165 17.89 23.29 -0.77
CA GLU A 165 17.91 24.69 -1.19
C GLU A 165 17.50 24.77 -2.67
N PRO A 166 16.32 25.34 -3.02
CA PRO A 166 15.82 25.34 -4.39
C PRO A 166 16.80 25.93 -5.42
N ASP A 167 17.54 26.98 -5.03
CA ASP A 167 18.50 27.66 -5.91
C ASP A 167 19.71 26.80 -6.29
N LYS A 168 19.98 25.72 -5.55
CA LYS A 168 21.04 24.75 -5.88
C LYS A 168 20.57 23.66 -6.84
N ILE A 169 19.26 23.54 -7.06
CA ILE A 169 18.70 22.52 -7.95
C ILE A 169 18.81 22.96 -9.41
N ASP A 170 19.58 22.22 -10.20
CA ASP A 170 19.64 22.41 -11.65
C ASP A 170 18.62 21.50 -12.33
N ARG A 171 17.44 22.05 -12.65
CA ARG A 171 16.35 21.30 -13.30
C ARG A 171 16.67 20.83 -14.72
N SER A 172 17.77 21.28 -15.32
CA SER A 172 18.26 20.73 -16.59
C SER A 172 19.00 19.40 -16.41
N LYS A 173 19.32 19.01 -15.17
CA LYS A 173 20.08 17.80 -14.83
C LYS A 173 19.16 16.69 -14.34
N SER A 174 19.71 15.47 -14.32
CA SER A 174 19.02 14.29 -13.84
C SER A 174 18.72 14.39 -12.33
N SER A 175 17.75 13.60 -11.88
CA SER A 175 17.47 13.38 -10.46
C SER A 175 18.70 12.88 -9.70
N GLU A 176 19.52 12.01 -10.30
CA GLU A 176 20.78 11.52 -9.72
C GLU A 176 21.75 12.66 -9.43
N TYR A 177 21.93 13.59 -10.38
CA TYR A 177 22.78 14.76 -10.16
C TYR A 177 22.22 15.66 -9.06
N ASN A 178 20.91 15.94 -9.08
CA ASN A 178 20.30 16.80 -8.09
C ASN A 178 20.19 16.14 -6.70
N GLY A 179 20.26 14.80 -6.62
CA GLY A 179 20.19 14.01 -5.39
C GLY A 179 21.17 14.47 -4.31
N GLN A 180 22.33 15.00 -4.70
CA GLN A 180 23.35 15.52 -3.79
C GLN A 180 22.92 16.77 -3.00
N PHE A 181 21.88 17.48 -3.44
CA PHE A 181 21.35 18.69 -2.80
C PHE A 181 20.14 18.42 -1.92
N TYR A 182 19.67 17.17 -1.88
CA TYR A 182 18.61 16.74 -0.98
C TYR A 182 19.23 16.13 0.28
N HIS A 183 18.84 16.66 1.44
CA HIS A 183 19.34 16.23 2.72
C HIS A 183 18.24 15.49 3.48
N SER A 184 18.43 14.20 3.72
CA SER A 184 17.56 13.44 4.62
C SER A 184 18.01 13.70 6.05
N LEU A 185 17.11 14.25 6.86
CA LEU A 185 17.39 14.60 8.25
C LEU A 185 16.68 13.64 9.21
N ALA A 186 17.21 13.55 10.43
CA ALA A 186 16.48 12.92 11.53
C ALA A 186 15.23 13.74 11.87
N ARG A 187 14.21 13.09 12.44
CA ARG A 187 12.89 13.73 12.69
C ARG A 187 12.98 15.05 13.45
N GLU A 188 13.61 15.03 14.63
CA GLU A 188 13.68 16.22 15.49
C GLU A 188 14.48 17.35 14.85
N GLU A 189 15.54 17.02 14.11
CA GLU A 189 16.33 17.98 13.35
C GLU A 189 15.50 18.60 12.22
N TRP A 190 14.71 17.78 11.51
CA TRP A 190 13.85 18.25 10.43
C TRP A 190 12.72 19.14 10.95
N LEU A 191 12.06 18.76 12.04
CA LEU A 191 11.00 19.56 12.66
C LEU A 191 11.56 20.90 13.15
N ALA A 192 12.75 20.90 13.78
CA ALA A 192 13.42 22.13 14.20
C ALA A 192 13.84 23.02 13.02
N ALA A 193 14.32 22.44 11.92
CA ALA A 193 14.75 23.18 10.74
C ALA A 193 13.59 23.79 9.94
N THR A 194 12.44 23.10 9.92
CA THR A 194 11.28 23.50 9.09
C THR A 194 10.22 24.28 9.87
N GLY A 195 10.16 24.11 11.19
CA GLY A 195 9.10 24.68 12.03
C GLY A 195 7.75 23.98 11.86
N VAL A 196 7.71 22.82 11.20
CA VAL A 196 6.48 22.02 11.04
C VAL A 196 6.04 21.45 12.39
N ASP A 197 4.74 21.52 12.65
CA ASP A 197 4.12 20.87 13.81
C ASP A 197 4.11 19.34 13.58
N GLY A 198 4.90 18.63 14.38
CA GLY A 198 5.02 17.17 14.30
C GLY A 198 3.71 16.42 14.55
N ALA A 199 2.85 16.92 15.45
CA ALA A 199 1.56 16.27 15.73
C ALA A 199 0.59 16.44 14.56
N ARG A 200 0.56 17.62 13.95
CA ARG A 200 -0.22 17.87 12.73
C ARG A 200 0.27 17.03 11.56
N LEU A 201 1.59 16.87 11.43
CA LEU A 201 2.20 16.02 10.41
C LEU A 201 1.82 14.55 10.59
N ASP A 202 1.88 14.04 11.82
CA ASP A 202 1.55 12.64 12.11
C ASP A 202 0.07 12.36 11.86
N ALA A 203 -0.84 13.22 12.34
CA ALA A 203 -2.28 13.08 12.10
C ALA A 203 -2.62 13.11 10.60
N TRP A 204 -1.95 13.99 9.84
CA TRP A 204 -2.10 14.04 8.39
C TRP A 204 -1.60 12.74 7.73
N ALA A 205 -0.44 12.23 8.14
CA ALA A 205 0.13 11.00 7.60
C ALA A 205 -0.73 9.77 7.93
N ASP A 206 -1.26 9.68 9.15
CA ASP A 206 -2.17 8.63 9.59
C ASP A 206 -3.46 8.61 8.79
N ARG A 207 -4.05 9.80 8.57
CA ARG A 207 -5.22 9.93 7.71
C ARG A 207 -4.90 9.46 6.29
N ALA A 208 -3.83 9.99 5.69
CA ALA A 208 -3.47 9.70 4.30
C ALA A 208 -3.14 8.23 4.05
N LEU A 209 -2.30 7.62 4.90
CA LEU A 209 -1.94 6.20 4.80
C LEU A 209 -3.10 5.28 5.20
N GLY A 210 -4.00 5.74 6.06
CA GLY A 210 -5.18 5.02 6.50
C GLY A 210 -6.26 4.90 5.42
N LEU A 211 -6.32 5.83 4.47
CA LEU A 211 -7.29 5.80 3.36
C LEU A 211 -7.24 4.48 2.57
N GLY A 212 -6.05 3.91 2.35
CA GLY A 212 -5.90 2.64 1.64
C GLY A 212 -6.53 1.47 2.39
N ILE A 213 -6.26 1.36 3.70
CA ILE A 213 -6.77 0.28 4.55
C ILE A 213 -8.26 0.46 4.83
N ARG A 214 -8.68 1.64 5.29
CA ARG A 214 -10.11 1.96 5.54
C ARG A 214 -10.94 1.86 4.26
N GLY A 215 -10.39 2.33 3.16
CA GLY A 215 -10.98 2.22 1.82
C GLY A 215 -11.17 0.76 1.39
N TRP A 216 -10.17 -0.09 1.59
CA TRP A 216 -10.29 -1.53 1.31
C TRP A 216 -11.40 -2.18 2.15
N LEU A 217 -11.39 -1.95 3.47
CA LEU A 217 -12.35 -2.54 4.39
C LEU A 217 -13.80 -2.12 4.06
N SER A 218 -14.01 -0.84 3.75
CA SER A 218 -15.33 -0.31 3.39
C SER A 218 -15.80 -0.78 2.02
N GLN A 219 -14.95 -0.70 0.99
CA GLN A 219 -15.27 -1.14 -0.39
C GLN A 219 -15.63 -2.63 -0.45
N ASN A 220 -15.07 -3.43 0.46
CA ASN A 220 -15.26 -4.88 0.49
C ASN A 220 -16.11 -5.36 1.67
N ALA A 221 -16.92 -4.47 2.26
CA ALA A 221 -17.83 -4.80 3.35
C ALA A 221 -18.73 -6.00 2.99
N GLY A 222 -18.87 -6.94 3.92
CA GLY A 222 -19.61 -8.19 3.73
C GLY A 222 -18.85 -9.28 2.94
N ARG A 223 -17.61 -8.99 2.52
CA ARG A 223 -16.71 -9.96 1.87
C ARG A 223 -15.35 -10.07 2.56
N THR A 224 -14.81 -8.96 3.05
CA THR A 224 -13.59 -8.97 3.87
C THR A 224 -13.80 -9.73 5.18
N ARG A 225 -12.75 -10.41 5.64
CA ARG A 225 -12.70 -11.10 6.94
C ARG A 225 -12.35 -10.16 8.09
N PHE A 226 -11.89 -8.95 7.79
CA PHE A 226 -11.28 -8.02 8.73
C PHE A 226 -12.12 -6.77 8.94
N SER A 227 -11.77 -6.00 9.96
CA SER A 227 -12.40 -4.72 10.29
C SER A 227 -11.36 -3.74 10.80
N ALA A 228 -11.72 -2.46 10.92
CA ALA A 228 -10.80 -1.46 11.47
C ALA A 228 -10.36 -1.78 12.91
N ALA A 229 -11.18 -2.50 13.67
CA ALA A 229 -10.88 -2.94 15.04
C ALA A 229 -10.14 -4.29 15.10
N ASP A 230 -10.10 -5.04 14.00
CA ASP A 230 -9.43 -6.34 13.92
C ASP A 230 -8.90 -6.56 12.50
N LEU A 231 -7.63 -6.22 12.32
CA LEU A 231 -6.91 -6.35 11.06
C LEU A 231 -6.27 -7.74 10.89
N GLY A 232 -6.46 -8.63 11.88
CA GLY A 232 -5.88 -9.98 11.91
C GLY A 232 -4.45 -10.05 12.45
N ASP A 233 -3.82 -11.20 12.23
CA ASP A 233 -2.55 -11.56 12.86
C ASP A 233 -1.33 -11.17 12.00
N PHE A 234 -0.51 -10.24 12.49
CA PHE A 234 0.80 -9.88 11.93
C PHE A 234 1.73 -9.31 13.02
N ASN A 235 3.02 -9.28 12.70
CA ASN A 235 4.07 -8.71 13.54
C ASN A 235 4.27 -7.24 13.20
N LEU A 236 4.67 -6.45 14.20
CA LEU A 236 5.21 -5.11 13.98
C LEU A 236 6.73 -5.17 14.00
N ALA A 237 7.37 -4.55 13.00
CA ALA A 237 8.80 -4.32 13.04
C ALA A 237 9.17 -3.61 14.36
N GLU A 238 10.30 -3.99 14.95
CA GLU A 238 10.79 -3.37 16.19
C GLU A 238 11.10 -1.88 15.97
N ASP A 239 11.70 -1.57 14.82
CA ASP A 239 11.97 -0.21 14.40
C ASP A 239 10.63 0.51 14.13
N ASN A 240 10.42 1.64 14.81
CA ASN A 240 9.19 2.43 14.74
C ASN A 240 7.92 1.70 15.22
N ARG A 241 8.03 0.67 16.08
CA ARG A 241 6.86 -0.03 16.63
C ARG A 241 5.81 0.89 17.23
N GLU A 242 6.21 1.88 18.01
CA GLU A 242 5.28 2.84 18.64
C GLU A 242 4.52 3.66 17.58
N ARG A 243 5.21 4.09 16.52
CA ARG A 243 4.58 4.84 15.41
C ARG A 243 3.61 3.98 14.62
N LEU A 244 3.96 2.72 14.39
CA LEU A 244 3.08 1.72 13.77
C LEU A 244 1.84 1.49 14.62
N GLN A 245 2.00 1.27 15.93
CA GLN A 245 0.86 1.07 16.82
C GLN A 245 -0.06 2.29 16.81
N ALA A 246 0.48 3.50 16.93
CA ALA A 246 -0.31 4.72 16.85
C ALA A 246 -1.07 4.86 15.52
N PHE A 247 -0.42 4.52 14.40
CA PHE A 247 -1.08 4.48 13.09
C PHE A 247 -2.25 3.48 13.07
N LEU A 248 -2.04 2.26 13.56
CA LEU A 248 -3.08 1.24 13.59
C LEU A 248 -4.25 1.63 14.48
N ASP A 249 -3.97 2.20 15.66
CA ASP A 249 -5.00 2.70 16.58
C ASP A 249 -5.84 3.81 15.92
N SER A 250 -5.21 4.68 15.12
CA SER A 250 -5.90 5.74 14.37
C SER A 250 -6.88 5.22 13.31
N LEU A 251 -6.78 3.96 12.89
CA LEU A 251 -7.67 3.39 11.88
C LEU A 251 -9.11 3.22 12.39
N GLY A 252 -9.30 3.11 13.71
CA GLY A 252 -10.60 2.94 14.35
C GLY A 252 -11.31 4.24 14.73
N ASP A 253 -10.61 5.37 14.75
CA ASP A 253 -11.07 6.61 15.39
C ASP A 253 -11.86 7.56 14.49
N GLU A 254 -11.96 7.29 13.18
CA GLU A 254 -12.79 8.08 12.26
C GLU A 254 -14.14 7.41 12.02
N GLY A 255 -15.12 7.74 12.88
CA GLY A 255 -16.53 7.71 12.48
C GLY A 255 -16.76 8.63 11.27
N PRO A 256 -17.83 8.41 10.48
CA PRO A 256 -18.04 9.16 9.25
C PRO A 256 -18.14 10.66 9.57
N GLU A 257 -17.28 11.46 8.92
CA GLU A 257 -17.44 12.91 8.90
C GLU A 257 -18.85 13.23 8.36
N GLN A 258 -19.61 13.96 9.17
CA GLN A 258 -20.94 14.52 8.82
C GLN A 258 -20.79 15.85 8.10
#